data_AF-A0A8J2JP82-F1
#
_entry.id   AF-A0A8J2JP82-F1
#
_cell.length_a   1.000
_cell.length_b   1.000
_cell.length_c   1.000
_cell.angle_alpha   90.00
_cell.angle_beta   90.00
_cell.angle_gamma   90.00
#
_symmetry.space_group_name_H-M   'P 1'
#
loop_
_entity.id
_entity.type
_entity.pdbx_description
1 polymer ?
#
loop_
_entity_poly.entity_id
_entity_poly.type
_entity_poly.pdbx_seq_one_letter_code
_entity_poly.pdbx_strand_id
1 'polypeptide(L)' 'ADICGFIGPSNATLCQRWQELGAFYPYSRNHNGGTPDQDPAIWGPEVAESTRLAMEIR' A
#
# COMPACT_ATOMS: atom_id res chain seq x y z
N ALA A 1 7.04 8.98 -0.71
CA ALA A 1 6.41 8.75 -2.02
C ALA A 1 4.98 8.28 -1.78
N ASP A 2 4.13 8.33 -2.81
CA ASP A 2 2.78 7.76 -2.70
C ASP A 2 2.85 6.24 -2.83
N ILE A 3 2.50 5.55 -1.74
CA ILE A 3 2.57 4.09 -1.63
C ILE A 3 1.60 3.47 -2.64
N CYS A 4 2.00 2.32 -3.21
CA CYS A 4 1.37 1.65 -4.36
C CYS A 4 1.52 2.35 -5.72
N GLY A 5 2.05 3.58 -5.74
CA GLY A 5 2.23 4.38 -6.95
C GLY A 5 1.07 5.34 -7.20
N PHE A 6 1.38 6.53 -7.74
CA PHE A 6 0.38 7.55 -8.05
C PHE A 6 -0.19 7.41 -9.48
N ILE A 7 0.67 7.07 -10.45
CA ILE A 7 0.33 7.03 -11.88
C ILE A 7 0.14 5.57 -12.33
N GLY A 8 -1.01 5.31 -12.97
CA GLY A 8 -1.35 4.00 -13.52
C GLY A 8 -1.94 3.02 -12.47
N PRO A 9 -2.58 1.93 -12.92
CA PRO A 9 -3.14 0.93 -12.02
C PRO A 9 -2.01 0.17 -11.31
N SER A 10 -2.19 -0.04 -10.00
CA SER A 10 -1.31 -0.91 -9.22
C SER A 10 -1.72 -2.38 -9.33
N ASN A 11 -0.99 -3.26 -8.63
CA ASN A 11 -1.34 -4.68 -8.49
C ASN A 11 -1.05 -5.17 -7.07
N ALA A 12 -1.66 -6.28 -6.67
CA ALA A 12 -1.57 -6.82 -5.31
C ALA A 12 -0.13 -7.02 -4.84
N THR A 13 0.72 -7.66 -5.64
CA THR A 13 2.12 -7.95 -5.27
C THR A 13 2.92 -6.66 -5.06
N LEU A 14 2.77 -5.67 -5.95
CA LEU A 14 3.43 -4.38 -5.78
C LEU A 14 2.91 -3.65 -4.55
N CYS A 15 1.60 -3.57 -4.36
CA CYS A 15 0.99 -2.88 -3.22
C CYS A 15 1.39 -3.50 -1.89
N GLN A 16 1.40 -4.83 -1.79
CA GLN A 16 1.86 -5.54 -0.59
C GLN A 16 3.27 -5.12 -0.19
N ARG A 17 4.22 -5.23 -1.13
CA ARG A 17 5.62 -4.88 -0.88
C ARG A 17 5.84 -3.40 -0.61
N TRP A 18 5.09 -2.54 -1.29
CA TRP A 18 5.21 -1.10 -1.07
C TRP A 18 4.55 -0.66 0.23
N GLN A 19 3.51 -1.33 0.72
CA GLN A 19 2.96 -1.06 2.04
C GLN A 19 3.94 -1.48 3.14
N GLU A 20 4.58 -2.65 3.01
CA GLU A 20 5.64 -3.11 3.91
C GLU A 20 6.81 -2.10 4.00
N LEU A 21 7.30 -1.62 2.85
CA LEU A 21 8.36 -0.61 2.78
C LEU A 21 7.89 0.77 3.22
N GLY A 22 6.73 1.19 2.72
CA GLY A 22 6.18 2.53 2.84
C GLY A 22 5.67 2.86 4.24
N ALA A 23 5.31 1.83 5.03
CA ALA A 23 5.03 1.97 6.46
C ALA A 23 6.16 2.70 7.21
N PHE A 24 7.40 2.63 6.73
CA PHE A 24 8.57 3.27 7.35
C PHE A 24 8.96 4.61 6.72
N TYR A 25 8.20 5.12 5.75
CA TYR A 25 8.38 6.51 5.31
C TYR A 25 8.01 7.45 6.46
N PRO A 26 8.80 8.51 6.75
CA PRO A 26 8.45 9.48 7.80
C PRO A 26 7.02 10.02 7.61
N TYR A 27 6.68 10.33 6.36
CA TYR A 27 5.31 10.55 5.91
C TYR A 27 4.82 9.36 5.08
N SER A 28 4.04 8.48 5.72
CA SER A 28 3.47 7.27 5.09
C SER A 28 2.05 7.58 4.60
N ARG A 29 1.87 7.58 3.27
CA ARG A 29 0.59 7.85 2.61
C ARG A 29 0.43 6.95 1.39
N ASN A 30 -0.70 6.25 1.32
CA ASN A 30 -1.21 5.68 0.07
C ASN A 30 -2.12 6.72 -0.58
N HIS A 31 -1.81 7.11 -1.82
CA HIS A 31 -2.57 8.08 -2.60
C HIS A 31 -2.51 7.70 -4.08
N ASN A 32 -3.65 7.76 -4.77
CA ASN A 32 -3.76 7.41 -6.19
C ASN A 32 -4.16 8.63 -7.03
N GLY A 33 -3.84 8.58 -8.33
CA GLY A 33 -4.15 9.64 -9.30
C GLY A 33 -5.51 9.48 -9.99
N GLY A 34 -6.54 8.93 -9.32
CA GLY A 34 -7.84 8.64 -9.94
C GLY A 34 -7.85 7.35 -10.78
N THR A 35 -6.90 6.45 -10.53
CA THR A 35 -6.85 5.09 -11.07
C THR A 35 -7.72 4.15 -10.23
N PRO A 36 -7.87 2.84 -10.56
CA PRO A 36 -8.56 1.91 -9.69
C PRO A 36 -8.07 1.97 -8.25
N ASP A 37 -8.97 1.69 -7.30
CA ASP A 37 -8.69 1.72 -5.87
C ASP A 37 -7.48 0.83 -5.53
N GLN A 38 -6.72 1.23 -4.51
CA GLN A 38 -5.47 0.57 -4.14
C GLN A 38 -5.19 0.61 -2.64
N ASP A 39 -6.19 0.89 -1.81
CA ASP A 39 -6.04 0.74 -0.37
C ASP A 39 -5.84 -0.74 0.01
N PRO A 40 -5.22 -1.05 1.16
CA PRO A 40 -4.89 -2.42 1.54
C PRO A 40 -6.06 -3.40 1.53
N ALA A 41 -7.29 -2.94 1.80
CA ALA A 41 -8.44 -3.83 1.98
C ALA A 41 -8.99 -4.38 0.66
N ILE A 42 -8.67 -3.76 -0.48
CA ILE A 42 -9.20 -4.18 -1.79
C ILE A 42 -8.48 -5.40 -2.39
N TRP A 43 -7.28 -5.74 -1.88
CA TRP A 43 -6.43 -6.80 -2.46
C TRP A 43 -6.58 -8.17 -1.78
N GLY A 44 -7.44 -8.27 -0.75
CA GLY A 44 -7.68 -9.51 -0.01
C GLY A 44 -6.83 -9.68 1.26
N PRO A 45 -6.98 -10.82 1.96
CA PRO A 45 -6.48 -10.98 3.32
C PRO A 45 -4.96 -10.91 3.45
N GLU A 46 -4.21 -11.37 2.45
CA GLU A 46 -2.74 -11.38 2.50
C GLU A 46 -2.14 -9.96 2.53
N VAL A 47 -2.64 -9.07 1.67
CA VAL A 47 -2.19 -7.67 1.61
C VAL A 47 -2.66 -6.91 2.85
N ALA A 48 -3.89 -7.16 3.30
CA ALA A 48 -4.42 -6.56 4.52
C ALA A 48 -3.61 -6.97 5.77
N GLU A 49 -3.26 -8.25 5.91
CA GLU A 49 -2.50 -8.77 7.05
C GLU A 49 -1.07 -8.25 7.07
N SER A 50 -0.34 -8.34 5.95
CA SER A 50 1.02 -7.80 5.84
C SER A 50 1.07 -6.29 6.08
N THR A 51 0.09 -5.55 5.56
CA THR A 51 -0.02 -4.11 5.85
C THR A 51 -0.30 -3.84 7.33
N ARG A 52 -1.22 -4.58 7.97
CA ARG A 52 -1.50 -4.44 9.40
C ARG A 52 -0.24 -4.68 10.23
N LEU A 53 0.51 -5.74 9.94
CA LEU A 53 1.76 -6.06 10.63
C LEU A 53 2.80 -4.94 10.46
N ALA A 54 3.01 -4.44 9.24
CA ALA A 54 3.96 -3.36 8.99
C ALA A 54 3.57 -2.06 9.72
N MET A 55 2.27 -1.74 9.76
CA MET A 55 1.75 -0.56 10.46
C MET A 55 1.79 -0.68 11.99
N GLU A 56 1.72 -1.90 12.54
CA GLU A 56 1.89 -2.16 13.99
C GLU A 56 3.35 -2.05 14.46
N ILE A 57 4.32 -2.24 13.56
CA ILE A 57 5.76 -2.13 13.85
C ILE A 57 6.24 -0.67 13.79
N ARG A 58 5.63 0.16 12.94
CA ARG A 58 5.99 1.56 12.71
C ARG A 58 6.00 2.39 14.00
#